data_AF-A0A818Z7W2-F1
#
_entry.id   AF-A0A818Z7W2-F1
#
_cell.length_a   1.000
_cell.length_b   1.000
_cell.length_c   1.000
_cell.angle_alpha   90.00
_cell.angle_beta   90.00
_cell.angle_gamma   90.00
#
_symmetry.space_group_name_H-M   'P 1'
#
loop_
_entity.id
_entity.type
_entity.pdbx_description
1 polymer ?
#
loop_
_entity_poly.entity_id
_entity_poly.type
_entity_poly.pdbx_seq_one_letter_code
_entity_poly.pdbx_strand_id
1 'polypeptide(L)'
;MDQYSIVCERLCAIVSWNCEEKSCLFQTIVDWTSQLEKSRPSQLEENMRYLRKLLTVDVVTIPLLPVETILKVIQSANIPPEAWLDCLLTALSSDSNGDQNAISFDFTPVIVPTLTMTFNRTPSPQFKPTPSKHRSPAVNQNFDDSKPAMKDEPKPVAISKPPPFKPKSSNDSRRLASADPKAFEAKFCRQRQEAIDNMTYRTAVNSWTAKSLDEVVKLILQLSSGKSLIDRAWIVFYWVSQNIQYDVDAYFSVDLDIIYPQHSSMTMFNSSIGLAEVLLRAPSNTVFSSRIEQNESEKIQAGSLVQYDAGRELWQCLFAPRRGGLHTLTVFAGRNTTTAKHEASKTSYSASIQFGLQVPTDFMGTKTFPITYGLFTERKCYIFEPLDATLKPGSTVTMHCRIPGAHCARLMLDGNWLSEDILKDDIFKRQFTVPRREVMMYAQFRDARDSSSYHGLFKYLLN
;
A
#
# COMPACT_ATOMS: atom_id res chain seq x y z
N MET A 1 20.75 -24.09 12.04
CA MET A 1 19.28 -24.01 12.01
C MET A 1 18.74 -25.43 12.11
N ASP A 2 17.74 -25.65 12.97
CA ASP A 2 17.03 -26.93 12.99
C ASP A 2 16.23 -27.08 11.67
N GLN A 3 15.86 -28.31 11.29
CA GLN A 3 15.07 -28.55 10.08
C GLN A 3 13.70 -27.86 10.16
N TYR A 4 13.17 -27.69 11.38
CA TYR A 4 11.89 -27.07 11.67
C TYR A 4 11.85 -25.58 11.26
N SER A 5 12.84 -24.79 11.66
CA SER A 5 12.97 -23.37 11.33
C SER A 5 13.06 -23.17 9.83
N ILE A 6 13.78 -24.05 9.11
CA ILE A 6 13.93 -23.95 7.66
C ILE A 6 12.59 -24.26 6.98
N VAL A 7 11.86 -25.27 7.44
CA VAL A 7 10.52 -25.59 6.92
C VAL A 7 9.56 -24.43 7.18
N CYS A 8 9.54 -23.85 8.38
CA CYS A 8 8.68 -22.72 8.72
C CYS A 8 8.99 -21.47 7.89
N GLU A 9 10.27 -21.13 7.72
CA GLU A 9 10.71 -20.01 6.89
C GLU A 9 10.26 -20.19 5.44
N ARG A 10 10.43 -21.40 4.88
CA ARG A 10 10.00 -21.72 3.51
C ARG A 10 8.50 -21.67 3.35
N LEU A 11 7.74 -22.19 4.32
CA LEU A 11 6.28 -22.11 4.35
C LEU A 11 5.77 -20.66 4.37
N CYS A 12 6.39 -19.81 5.19
CA CYS A 12 6.07 -18.39 5.24
C CYS A 12 6.38 -17.69 3.91
N ALA A 13 7.45 -18.11 3.22
CA ALA A 13 7.85 -17.58 1.92
C ALA A 13 6.95 -18.00 0.75
N ILE A 14 6.09 -19.01 0.91
CA ILE A 14 5.14 -19.43 -0.13
C ILE A 14 4.00 -18.41 -0.17
N VAL A 15 4.04 -17.50 -1.15
CA VAL A 15 3.04 -16.44 -1.31
C VAL A 15 1.73 -16.96 -1.90
N SER A 16 1.79 -18.10 -2.61
CA SER A 16 0.64 -18.70 -3.29
C SER A 16 -0.40 -19.34 -2.38
N TRP A 17 -0.03 -19.65 -1.13
CA TRP A 17 -0.93 -20.27 -0.16
C TRP A 17 -1.60 -19.21 0.73
N ASN A 18 -2.90 -19.35 0.94
CA ASN A 18 -3.66 -18.53 1.88
C ASN A 18 -3.36 -18.90 3.35
N CYS A 19 -3.88 -18.12 4.30
CA CYS A 19 -3.60 -18.34 5.71
C CYS A 19 -4.16 -19.67 6.26
N GLU A 20 -5.31 -20.13 5.78
CA GLU A 20 -5.94 -21.38 6.23
C GLU A 20 -5.14 -22.60 5.77
N GLU A 21 -4.71 -22.59 4.51
CA GLU A 21 -3.85 -23.60 3.90
C GLU A 21 -2.51 -23.75 4.63
N LYS A 22 -1.84 -22.61 4.89
CA LYS A 22 -0.62 -22.58 5.70
C LYS A 22 -0.86 -23.14 7.09
N SER A 23 -1.97 -22.73 7.72
CA SER A 23 -2.33 -23.19 9.06
C SER A 23 -2.57 -24.70 9.11
N CYS A 24 -3.14 -25.30 8.06
CA CYS A 24 -3.36 -26.75 7.98
C CYS A 24 -2.04 -27.53 7.92
N LEU A 25 -1.07 -27.07 7.11
CA LEU A 25 0.25 -27.70 7.06
C LEU A 25 1.03 -27.47 8.36
N PHE A 26 0.94 -26.29 8.97
CA PHE A 26 1.52 -26.05 10.30
C PHE A 26 0.94 -26.98 11.36
N GLN A 27 -0.38 -27.20 11.36
CA GLN A 27 -1.00 -28.14 12.29
C GLN A 27 -0.49 -29.57 12.08
N THR A 28 -0.33 -29.99 10.82
CA THR A 28 0.24 -31.30 10.47
C THR A 28 1.65 -31.48 11.02
N ILE A 29 2.50 -30.44 10.89
CA ILE A 29 3.86 -30.41 11.44
C ILE A 29 3.81 -30.52 12.98
N VAL A 30 2.93 -29.76 13.65
CA VAL A 30 2.75 -29.81 15.11
C VAL A 30 2.31 -31.20 15.58
N ASP A 31 1.40 -31.83 14.85
CA ASP A 31 0.91 -33.18 15.15
C ASP A 31 2.03 -34.22 15.01
N TRP A 32 2.83 -34.14 13.94
CA TRP A 32 4.01 -35.00 13.77
C TRP A 32 5.02 -34.82 14.88
N THR A 33 5.38 -33.58 15.24
CA THR A 33 6.31 -33.33 16.35
C THR A 33 5.74 -33.91 17.64
N SER A 34 4.47 -33.70 17.94
CA SER A 34 3.84 -34.21 19.17
C SER A 34 3.82 -35.75 19.24
N GLN A 35 3.58 -36.43 18.11
CA GLN A 35 3.41 -37.89 18.07
C GLN A 35 4.74 -38.65 17.88
N LEU A 36 5.60 -38.16 16.98
CA LEU A 36 6.78 -38.89 16.51
C LEU A 36 8.05 -38.53 17.27
N GLU A 37 8.14 -37.34 17.87
CA GLU A 37 9.38 -36.89 18.55
C GLU A 37 9.80 -37.87 19.67
N LYS A 38 8.83 -38.41 20.41
CA LYS A 38 9.10 -39.38 21.50
C LYS A 38 9.11 -40.83 21.04
N SER A 39 8.31 -41.18 20.03
CA SER A 39 8.07 -42.57 19.65
C SER A 39 8.96 -43.05 18.49
N ARG A 40 9.22 -42.18 17.51
CA ARG A 40 9.91 -42.49 16.24
C ARG A 40 10.66 -41.25 15.70
N PRO A 41 11.72 -40.78 16.39
CA PRO A 41 12.42 -39.55 16.01
C PRO A 41 13.06 -39.61 14.62
N SER A 42 13.49 -40.79 14.16
CA SER A 42 14.02 -40.99 12.80
C SER A 42 12.97 -40.72 11.73
N GLN A 43 11.73 -41.14 11.95
CA GLN A 43 10.60 -40.88 11.03
C GLN A 43 10.27 -39.39 10.98
N LEU A 44 10.30 -38.70 12.12
CA LEU A 44 10.07 -37.26 12.17
C LEU A 44 11.13 -36.50 11.36
N GLU A 45 12.41 -36.87 11.53
CA GLU A 45 13.50 -36.25 10.77
C GLU A 45 13.36 -36.50 9.26
N GLU A 46 12.94 -37.70 8.88
CA GLU A 46 12.69 -38.07 7.49
C GLU A 46 11.55 -37.25 6.88
N ASN A 47 10.40 -37.16 7.57
CA ASN A 47 9.28 -36.33 7.14
C ASN A 47 9.68 -34.86 6.94
N MET A 48 10.44 -34.28 7.88
CA MET A 48 10.91 -32.89 7.76
C MET A 48 11.89 -32.71 6.60
N ARG A 49 12.77 -33.68 6.36
CA ARG A 49 13.74 -33.66 5.25
C ARG A 49 13.04 -33.66 3.89
N TYR A 50 12.02 -34.51 3.72
CA TYR A 50 11.26 -34.59 2.47
C TYR A 50 10.31 -33.41 2.29
N LEU A 51 9.66 -32.93 3.37
CA LEU A 51 8.86 -31.72 3.33
C LEU A 51 9.71 -30.52 2.88
N ARG A 52 10.91 -30.37 3.43
CA ARG A 52 11.84 -29.32 3.00
C ARG A 52 12.19 -29.43 1.51
N LYS A 53 12.48 -30.63 0.99
CA LYS A 53 12.72 -30.82 -0.45
C LYS A 53 11.50 -30.40 -1.26
N LEU A 54 10.31 -30.83 -0.84
CA LEU A 54 9.06 -30.54 -1.52
C LEU A 54 8.77 -29.04 -1.60
N LEU A 55 8.98 -28.30 -0.50
CA LEU A 55 8.80 -26.83 -0.44
C LEU A 55 9.83 -26.03 -1.26
N THR A 56 10.84 -26.70 -1.84
CA THR A 56 11.81 -26.07 -2.75
C THR A 56 11.54 -26.35 -4.23
N VAL A 57 10.56 -27.19 -4.55
CA VAL A 57 10.20 -27.52 -5.94
C VAL A 57 9.09 -26.61 -6.43
N ASP A 58 9.20 -26.17 -7.69
CA ASP A 58 8.26 -25.24 -8.33
C ASP A 58 6.79 -25.69 -8.29
N VAL A 59 6.55 -27.00 -8.22
CA VAL A 59 5.23 -27.62 -8.07
C VAL A 59 4.46 -27.10 -6.84
N VAL A 60 5.16 -26.74 -5.77
CA VAL A 60 4.55 -26.24 -4.53
C VAL A 60 4.61 -24.72 -4.42
N THR A 61 5.64 -24.09 -4.97
CA THR A 61 5.80 -22.63 -4.93
C THR A 61 4.97 -21.90 -5.99
N ILE A 62 4.57 -22.59 -7.07
CA ILE A 62 3.71 -22.10 -8.15
C ILE A 62 2.56 -23.11 -8.29
N PRO A 63 1.33 -22.82 -7.81
CA PRO A 63 0.32 -23.84 -7.61
C PRO A 63 -0.29 -24.22 -8.95
N LEU A 64 0.29 -25.24 -9.58
CA LEU A 64 -0.35 -25.96 -10.68
C LEU A 64 -1.29 -27.05 -10.15
N LEU A 65 -1.24 -27.37 -8.85
CA LEU A 65 -2.14 -28.27 -8.14
C LEU A 65 -2.92 -27.52 -7.05
N PRO A 66 -4.18 -27.91 -6.79
CA PRO A 66 -4.91 -27.50 -5.59
C PRO A 66 -4.16 -27.88 -4.32
N VAL A 67 -4.17 -27.00 -3.31
CA VAL A 67 -3.46 -27.22 -2.04
C VAL A 67 -4.01 -28.44 -1.30
N GLU A 68 -5.29 -28.75 -1.47
CA GLU A 68 -5.93 -29.95 -0.90
C GLU A 68 -5.28 -31.24 -1.42
N THR A 69 -4.84 -31.26 -2.69
CA THR A 69 -4.14 -32.41 -3.27
C THR A 69 -2.76 -32.57 -2.64
N ILE A 70 -2.06 -31.46 -2.41
CA ILE A 70 -0.75 -31.45 -1.75
C ILE A 70 -0.89 -31.96 -0.30
N LEU A 71 -1.86 -31.44 0.44
CA LEU A 71 -2.14 -31.86 1.82
C LEU A 71 -2.52 -33.33 1.92
N LYS A 72 -3.36 -33.84 1.01
CA LYS A 72 -3.72 -35.27 0.96
C LYS A 72 -2.52 -36.18 0.77
N VAL A 73 -1.57 -35.81 -0.08
CA VAL A 73 -0.34 -36.59 -0.30
C VAL A 73 0.53 -36.59 0.96
N ILE A 74 0.74 -35.42 1.56
CA ILE A 74 1.60 -35.25 2.75
C ILE A 74 0.99 -35.95 3.98
N GLN A 75 -0.33 -35.89 4.16
CA GLN A 75 -1.03 -36.46 5.31
C GLN A 75 -1.35 -37.96 5.15
N SER A 76 -1.12 -38.54 3.97
CA SER A 76 -1.43 -39.95 3.72
C SER A 76 -0.47 -40.87 4.47
N ALA A 77 -1.01 -41.74 5.33
CA ALA A 77 -0.25 -42.78 6.02
C ALA A 77 0.29 -43.87 5.08
N ASN A 78 -0.27 -43.98 3.87
CA ASN A 78 0.08 -45.03 2.90
C ASN A 78 1.15 -44.59 1.90
N ILE A 79 1.48 -43.29 1.84
CA ILE A 79 2.49 -42.76 0.92
C ILE A 79 3.74 -42.43 1.73
N PRO A 80 4.84 -43.18 1.54
CA PRO A 80 6.06 -42.87 2.26
C PRO A 80 6.63 -41.52 1.78
N PRO A 81 7.30 -40.73 2.65
CA PRO A 81 7.73 -39.37 2.33
C PRO A 81 8.57 -39.22 1.06
N GLU A 82 9.36 -40.23 0.71
CA GLU A 82 10.17 -40.30 -0.51
C GLU A 82 9.34 -40.30 -1.80
N ALA A 83 8.08 -40.74 -1.74
CA ALA A 83 7.18 -40.82 -2.89
C ALA A 83 6.29 -39.58 -3.07
N TRP A 84 6.29 -38.62 -2.13
CA TRP A 84 5.41 -37.45 -2.20
C TRP A 84 5.57 -36.64 -3.49
N LEU A 85 6.80 -36.39 -3.91
CA LEU A 85 7.08 -35.60 -5.11
C LEU A 85 6.57 -36.32 -6.38
N ASP A 86 6.84 -37.62 -6.49
CA ASP A 86 6.41 -38.41 -7.64
C ASP A 86 4.88 -38.47 -7.72
N CYS A 87 4.19 -38.66 -6.58
CA CYS A 87 2.73 -38.62 -6.54
C CYS A 87 2.15 -37.27 -7.02
N LEU A 88 2.78 -36.16 -6.64
CA LEU A 88 2.35 -34.82 -7.07
C LEU A 88 2.65 -34.57 -8.55
N LEU A 89 3.79 -35.03 -9.07
CA LEU A 89 4.10 -34.95 -10.50
C LEU A 89 3.15 -35.82 -11.35
N THR A 90 2.76 -37.00 -10.86
CA THR A 90 1.74 -37.83 -11.51
C THR A 90 0.38 -37.13 -11.53
N ALA A 91 -0.05 -36.53 -10.42
CA ALA A 91 -1.31 -35.79 -10.34
C ALA A 91 -1.36 -34.60 -11.32
N LEU A 92 -0.23 -33.90 -11.49
CA LEU A 92 -0.10 -32.82 -12.49
C LEU A 92 -0.27 -33.31 -13.93
N SER A 93 0.20 -34.53 -14.22
CA SER A 93 0.16 -35.08 -15.57
C SER A 93 -1.25 -35.57 -15.95
N SER A 94 -2.03 -36.03 -14.97
CA SER A 94 -3.40 -36.53 -15.19
C SER A 94 -4.43 -35.43 -15.51
N ASP A 95 -4.23 -34.20 -15.04
CA ASP A 95 -5.18 -33.09 -15.26
C ASP A 95 -5.21 -32.58 -16.72
N SER A 96 -4.25 -32.99 -17.55
CA SER A 96 -4.19 -32.58 -18.96
C SER A 96 -5.26 -33.23 -19.86
N ASN A 97 -6.01 -34.21 -19.36
CA ASN A 97 -7.02 -34.96 -20.15
C ASN A 97 -8.48 -34.53 -19.92
N GLY A 98 -8.76 -33.47 -19.16
CA GLY A 98 -10.08 -32.80 -19.17
C GLY A 98 -11.26 -33.55 -18.55
N ASP A 99 -11.05 -34.68 -17.87
CA ASP A 99 -12.11 -35.42 -17.19
C ASP A 99 -12.09 -35.12 -15.67
N GLN A 100 -12.95 -34.19 -15.22
CA GLN A 100 -13.02 -33.70 -13.84
C GLN A 100 -13.75 -34.64 -12.86
N ASN A 101 -13.79 -35.95 -13.12
CA ASN A 101 -14.37 -36.90 -12.17
C ASN A 101 -13.27 -37.54 -11.32
N ALA A 102 -13.25 -37.17 -10.04
CA ALA A 102 -12.55 -37.79 -8.91
C ALA A 102 -11.24 -38.52 -9.25
N ILE A 103 -10.10 -37.88 -8.97
CA ILE A 103 -8.81 -38.54 -8.87
C ILE A 103 -8.93 -39.66 -7.80
N SER A 104 -9.23 -40.87 -8.27
CA SER A 104 -9.17 -42.10 -7.50
C SER A 104 -7.73 -42.55 -7.53
N PHE A 105 -7.02 -42.38 -6.42
CA PHE A 105 -5.66 -42.88 -6.29
C PHE A 105 -5.70 -44.41 -6.18
N ASP A 106 -5.45 -45.10 -7.29
CA ASP A 106 -5.22 -46.54 -7.30
C ASP A 106 -3.72 -46.80 -7.07
N PHE A 107 -3.35 -47.23 -5.87
CA PHE A 107 -1.96 -47.34 -5.41
C PHE A 107 -1.39 -48.74 -5.63
N THR A 108 -1.17 -49.12 -6.90
CA THR A 108 -0.31 -50.26 -7.24
C THR A 108 1.12 -49.78 -7.55
N PRO A 109 2.18 -50.41 -7.01
CA PRO A 109 3.55 -49.94 -7.16
C PRO A 109 4.05 -50.15 -8.60
N VAL A 110 4.46 -49.07 -9.27
CA VAL A 110 5.05 -49.08 -10.61
C VAL A 110 6.57 -48.89 -10.50
N ILE A 111 7.32 -49.81 -11.11
CA ILE A 111 8.77 -49.74 -11.27
C ILE A 111 9.07 -49.11 -12.64
N VAL A 112 9.87 -48.04 -12.71
CA VAL A 112 10.37 -47.50 -14.00
C VAL A 112 11.85 -47.08 -13.90
N PRO A 113 12.67 -47.34 -14.95
CA PRO A 113 14.11 -47.08 -14.95
C PRO A 113 14.52 -45.73 -15.54
N THR A 114 15.75 -45.33 -15.19
CA THR A 114 16.47 -44.08 -15.49
C THR A 114 16.71 -43.83 -16.98
N LEU A 115 16.48 -42.60 -17.46
CA LEU A 115 17.05 -42.09 -18.71
C LEU A 115 17.40 -40.60 -18.68
N THR A 116 18.48 -40.29 -19.41
CA THR A 116 19.31 -39.09 -19.46
C THR A 116 18.78 -38.04 -20.44
N MET A 117 18.90 -36.74 -20.16
CA MET A 117 18.59 -35.66 -21.10
C MET A 117 19.83 -34.87 -21.56
N THR A 118 19.85 -34.52 -22.85
CA THR A 118 20.79 -33.61 -23.52
C THR A 118 20.08 -32.32 -23.95
N PHE A 119 20.84 -31.21 -23.97
CA PHE A 119 20.39 -29.85 -24.29
C PHE A 119 20.49 -29.51 -25.78
N ASN A 120 19.65 -28.59 -26.26
CA ASN A 120 19.97 -27.71 -27.40
C ASN A 120 19.30 -26.33 -27.29
N ARG A 121 20.04 -25.30 -27.72
CA ARG A 121 19.70 -23.86 -27.82
C ARG A 121 19.51 -23.47 -29.29
N THR A 122 18.70 -22.44 -29.55
CA THR A 122 18.87 -21.50 -30.69
C THR A 122 18.03 -20.21 -30.50
N PRO A 123 18.32 -19.11 -31.24
CA PRO A 123 18.21 -17.74 -30.74
C PRO A 123 17.28 -16.78 -31.53
N SER A 124 17.18 -15.55 -31.02
CA SER A 124 16.39 -14.39 -31.44
C SER A 124 16.70 -13.78 -32.82
N PRO A 125 15.79 -12.97 -33.39
CA PRO A 125 16.11 -12.04 -34.46
C PRO A 125 16.01 -10.54 -34.07
N GLN A 126 16.88 -9.74 -34.69
CA GLN A 126 16.94 -8.27 -34.67
C GLN A 126 16.15 -7.67 -35.84
N PHE A 127 15.65 -6.43 -35.69
CA PHE A 127 15.18 -5.58 -36.80
C PHE A 127 15.82 -4.19 -36.76
N LYS A 128 16.21 -3.69 -37.94
CA LYS A 128 16.76 -2.34 -38.22
C LYS A 128 15.67 -1.40 -38.77
N PRO A 129 15.79 -0.07 -38.63
CA PRO A 129 14.83 0.90 -39.15
C PRO A 129 15.26 1.54 -40.50
N THR A 130 14.27 2.02 -41.25
CA THR A 130 14.43 2.77 -42.52
C THR A 130 13.88 4.20 -42.35
N PRO A 131 14.50 5.25 -42.94
CA PRO A 131 14.03 6.63 -42.77
C PRO A 131 13.09 7.08 -43.90
N SER A 132 12.04 7.84 -43.57
CA SER A 132 11.21 8.55 -44.56
C SER A 132 11.44 10.06 -44.50
N LYS A 133 11.59 10.65 -45.69
CA LYS A 133 11.63 12.10 -45.95
C LYS A 133 10.21 12.61 -46.08
N HIS A 134 9.87 13.72 -45.43
CA HIS A 134 8.71 14.53 -45.82
C HIS A 134 9.08 15.99 -46.04
N ARG A 135 8.61 16.48 -47.19
CA ARG A 135 8.73 17.81 -47.76
C ARG A 135 7.37 18.50 -47.56
N SER A 136 7.37 19.72 -47.04
CA SER A 136 6.18 20.58 -46.91
C SER A 136 5.63 20.99 -48.28
N PRO A 137 4.37 21.45 -48.34
CA PRO A 137 4.20 22.82 -48.83
C PRO A 137 3.21 23.65 -48.01
N ALA A 138 3.43 24.97 -48.10
CA ALA A 138 2.61 26.05 -47.59
C ALA A 138 1.29 26.17 -48.37
N VAL A 139 0.21 26.52 -47.67
CA VAL A 139 -1.05 26.98 -48.26
C VAL A 139 -1.50 28.24 -47.53
N ASN A 140 -1.64 29.32 -48.31
CA ASN A 140 -2.30 30.56 -47.98
C ASN A 140 -3.80 30.34 -47.70
N GLN A 141 -4.34 30.94 -46.65
CA GLN A 141 -5.77 31.25 -46.56
C GLN A 141 -5.97 32.66 -45.99
N ASN A 142 -6.47 33.53 -46.87
CA ASN A 142 -7.22 34.73 -46.53
C ASN A 142 -8.50 34.31 -45.81
N PHE A 143 -8.85 34.99 -44.72
CA PHE A 143 -10.21 34.92 -44.17
C PHE A 143 -10.81 36.32 -44.11
N ASP A 144 -12.00 36.36 -44.67
CA ASP A 144 -12.89 37.47 -44.94
C ASP A 144 -13.69 37.83 -43.69
N ASP A 145 -13.94 39.12 -43.52
CA ASP A 145 -14.66 39.72 -42.41
C ASP A 145 -16.15 39.44 -42.53
N SER A 146 -16.72 38.70 -41.58
CA SER A 146 -18.17 38.53 -41.49
C SER A 146 -18.64 38.57 -40.04
N LYS A 147 -19.10 39.76 -39.64
CA LYS A 147 -19.90 40.04 -38.44
C LYS A 147 -21.15 39.15 -38.41
N PRO A 148 -21.50 38.55 -37.26
CA PRO A 148 -22.86 38.15 -37.00
C PRO A 148 -23.56 39.11 -36.02
N ALA A 149 -24.84 39.33 -36.34
CA ALA A 149 -25.77 40.19 -35.66
C ALA A 149 -26.14 39.70 -34.24
N MET A 150 -26.38 40.66 -33.36
CA MET A 150 -27.01 40.48 -32.05
C MET A 150 -28.41 39.86 -32.19
N LYS A 151 -28.69 38.83 -31.39
CA LYS A 151 -30.04 38.37 -31.08
C LYS A 151 -30.19 38.19 -29.57
N ASP A 152 -31.10 39.00 -29.03
CA ASP A 152 -32.01 38.81 -27.90
C ASP A 152 -31.52 38.09 -26.63
N GLU A 153 -31.36 38.91 -25.58
CA GLU A 153 -31.29 38.49 -24.18
C GLU A 153 -32.59 37.80 -23.71
N PRO A 154 -32.51 36.64 -23.05
CA PRO A 154 -33.62 36.08 -22.30
C PRO A 154 -33.72 36.70 -20.90
N LYS A 155 -34.93 37.13 -20.54
CA LYS A 155 -35.31 37.64 -19.20
C LYS A 155 -34.95 36.65 -18.08
N PRO A 156 -34.57 37.15 -16.88
CA PRO A 156 -34.18 36.31 -15.76
C PRO A 156 -35.36 35.52 -15.18
N VAL A 157 -35.21 34.19 -15.14
CA VAL A 157 -36.08 33.26 -14.42
C VAL A 157 -35.79 33.37 -12.92
N ALA A 158 -36.85 33.60 -12.13
CA ALA A 158 -36.77 33.67 -10.67
C ALA A 158 -36.30 32.33 -10.08
N ILE A 159 -35.17 32.35 -9.38
CA ILE A 159 -34.64 31.20 -8.62
C ILE A 159 -35.44 31.08 -7.33
N SER A 160 -36.26 30.04 -7.22
CA SER A 160 -36.92 29.65 -5.97
C SER A 160 -35.87 29.22 -4.94
N LYS A 161 -35.94 29.79 -3.73
CA LYS A 161 -35.08 29.42 -2.59
C LYS A 161 -35.14 27.90 -2.34
N PRO A 162 -34.00 27.21 -2.18
CA PRO A 162 -33.99 25.82 -1.78
C PRO A 162 -34.56 25.67 -0.36
N PRO A 163 -35.30 24.59 -0.07
CA PRO A 163 -35.86 24.36 1.25
C PRO A 163 -34.75 24.17 2.29
N PRO A 164 -34.98 24.57 3.55
CA PRO A 164 -34.00 24.46 4.62
C PRO A 164 -33.60 23.00 4.83
N PHE A 165 -32.29 22.76 4.76
CA PHE A 165 -31.69 21.46 5.03
C PHE A 165 -31.94 21.09 6.50
N LYS A 166 -32.88 20.18 6.75
CA LYS A 166 -33.02 19.55 8.07
C LYS A 166 -31.94 18.48 8.18
N PRO A 167 -30.95 18.62 9.08
CA PRO A 167 -29.99 17.55 9.31
C PRO A 167 -30.75 16.34 9.83
N LYS A 168 -30.74 15.24 9.06
CA LYS A 168 -31.15 13.94 9.58
C LYS A 168 -30.18 13.62 10.72
N SER A 169 -30.69 13.47 11.93
CA SER A 169 -29.92 12.93 13.05
C SER A 169 -29.58 11.47 12.74
N SER A 170 -28.51 11.26 11.97
CA SER A 170 -27.94 9.94 11.79
C SER A 170 -27.25 9.57 13.08
N ASN A 171 -28.00 8.92 13.97
CA ASN A 171 -27.50 8.20 15.14
C ASN A 171 -26.72 6.93 14.71
N ASP A 172 -26.09 6.94 13.53
CA ASP A 172 -25.20 5.89 13.03
C ASP A 172 -23.82 6.05 13.67
N SER A 173 -23.78 5.96 14.99
CA SER A 173 -22.60 5.36 15.63
C SER A 173 -22.58 3.91 15.21
N ARG A 174 -21.96 3.65 14.05
CA ARG A 174 -21.43 2.32 13.73
C ARG A 174 -20.42 2.01 14.83
N ARG A 175 -20.91 1.45 15.94
CA ARG A 175 -20.07 0.75 16.90
C ARG A 175 -19.30 -0.26 16.09
N LEU A 176 -18.00 -0.02 15.90
CA LEU A 176 -17.08 -1.00 15.38
C LEU A 176 -17.24 -2.22 16.29
N ALA A 177 -18.00 -3.22 15.82
CA ALA A 177 -18.09 -4.48 16.52
C ALA A 177 -16.69 -5.08 16.50
N SER A 178 -16.17 -5.41 17.68
CA SER A 178 -14.91 -6.14 17.80
C SER A 178 -14.97 -7.35 16.89
N ALA A 179 -13.92 -7.57 16.08
CA ALA A 179 -13.80 -8.73 15.19
C ALA A 179 -13.93 -10.06 15.95
N ASP A 180 -13.62 -10.05 17.24
CA ASP A 180 -13.95 -11.10 18.18
C ASP A 180 -14.83 -10.54 19.32
N PRO A 181 -16.13 -10.88 19.40
CA PRO A 181 -16.99 -10.44 20.49
C PRO A 181 -16.53 -10.94 21.87
N LYS A 182 -15.63 -11.93 21.93
CA LYS A 182 -15.04 -12.46 23.16
C LYS A 182 -13.76 -11.77 23.60
N ALA A 183 -13.16 -10.92 22.76
CA ALA A 183 -11.92 -10.21 23.09
C ALA A 183 -12.02 -9.31 24.35
N PHE A 184 -13.24 -9.00 24.78
CA PHE A 184 -13.54 -8.24 25.99
C PHE A 184 -14.44 -8.99 26.98
N GLU A 185 -14.49 -10.32 26.92
CA GLU A 185 -15.18 -11.12 27.94
C GLU A 185 -14.60 -10.81 29.33
N ALA A 186 -15.48 -10.67 30.32
CA ALA A 186 -15.10 -10.26 31.68
C ALA A 186 -14.05 -11.16 32.33
N LYS A 187 -13.96 -12.44 31.90
CA LYS A 187 -12.92 -13.37 32.33
C LYS A 187 -11.56 -13.00 31.74
N PHE A 188 -11.50 -12.75 30.44
CA PHE A 188 -10.27 -12.32 29.76
C PHE A 188 -9.78 -10.97 30.29
N CYS A 189 -10.67 -10.00 30.46
CA CYS A 189 -10.33 -8.69 31.04
C CYS A 189 -9.75 -8.82 32.45
N ARG A 190 -10.30 -9.70 33.29
CA ARG A 190 -9.75 -9.98 34.63
C ARG A 190 -8.36 -10.61 34.57
N GLN A 191 -8.16 -11.64 33.74
CA GLN A 191 -6.84 -12.26 33.56
C GLN A 191 -5.79 -11.26 33.04
N ARG A 192 -6.19 -10.38 32.11
CA ARG A 192 -5.33 -9.29 31.63
C ARG A 192 -4.96 -8.34 32.76
N GLN A 193 -5.92 -7.95 33.59
CA GLN A 193 -5.66 -7.05 34.72
C GLN A 193 -4.77 -7.71 35.78
N GLU A 194 -4.99 -9.00 36.08
CA GLU A 194 -4.13 -9.78 36.97
C GLU A 194 -2.68 -9.84 36.47
N ALA A 195 -2.47 -10.02 35.16
CA ALA A 195 -1.13 -9.96 34.56
C ALA A 195 -0.51 -8.55 34.68
N ILE A 196 -1.30 -7.49 34.44
CA ILE A 196 -0.87 -6.08 34.57
C ILE A 196 -0.45 -5.75 36.00
N ASP A 197 -1.21 -6.22 36.98
CA ASP A 197 -1.01 -5.92 38.40
C ASP A 197 0.03 -6.85 39.04
N ASN A 198 0.56 -7.83 38.30
CA ASN A 198 1.56 -8.75 38.78
C ASN A 198 2.92 -8.05 38.98
N MET A 199 3.17 -7.60 40.22
CA MET A 199 4.39 -6.90 40.60
C MET A 199 5.65 -7.76 40.44
N THR A 200 5.52 -9.08 40.53
CA THR A 200 6.65 -10.02 40.33
C THR A 200 7.16 -9.94 38.91
N TYR A 201 6.27 -9.86 37.91
CA TYR A 201 6.69 -9.71 36.52
C TYR A 201 7.37 -8.36 36.28
N ARG A 202 6.80 -7.26 36.80
CA ARG A 202 7.41 -5.93 36.69
C ARG A 202 8.81 -5.90 37.27
N THR A 203 8.97 -6.43 38.48
CA THR A 203 10.25 -6.47 39.19
C THR A 203 11.27 -7.31 38.44
N ALA A 204 10.87 -8.49 37.94
CA ALA A 204 11.74 -9.34 37.14
C ALA A 204 12.19 -8.64 35.85
N VAL A 205 11.26 -8.09 35.07
CA VAL A 205 11.56 -7.39 33.81
C VAL A 205 12.46 -6.17 34.04
N ASN A 206 12.19 -5.37 35.07
CA ASN A 206 13.00 -4.19 35.40
C ASN A 206 14.40 -4.53 35.93
N SER A 207 14.63 -5.76 36.37
CA SER A 207 15.94 -6.24 36.82
C SER A 207 16.83 -6.76 35.68
N TRP A 208 16.29 -6.92 34.47
CA TRP A 208 17.04 -7.47 33.35
C TRP A 208 18.08 -6.48 32.82
N THR A 209 19.31 -6.94 32.69
CA THR A 209 20.43 -6.21 32.09
C THR A 209 20.97 -6.97 30.88
N ALA A 210 20.10 -7.24 29.91
CA ALA A 210 20.48 -8.00 28.73
C ALA A 210 21.40 -7.17 27.82
N LYS A 211 22.44 -7.81 27.29
CA LYS A 211 23.43 -7.19 26.38
C LYS A 211 23.13 -7.46 24.91
N SER A 212 22.15 -8.31 24.62
CA SER A 212 21.77 -8.70 23.27
C SER A 212 20.29 -9.08 23.19
N LEU A 213 19.73 -9.04 21.98
CA LEU A 213 18.34 -9.47 21.74
C LEU A 213 18.11 -10.96 22.08
N ASP A 214 19.10 -11.82 21.79
CA ASP A 214 19.03 -13.25 22.11
C ASP A 214 18.93 -13.50 23.63
N GLU A 215 19.65 -12.71 24.43
CA GLU A 215 19.58 -12.76 25.88
C GLU A 215 18.21 -12.27 26.41
N VAL A 216 17.65 -11.21 25.81
CA VAL A 216 16.28 -10.76 26.11
C VAL A 216 15.27 -11.88 25.83
N VAL A 217 15.37 -12.53 24.67
CA VAL A 217 14.48 -13.64 24.29
C VAL A 217 14.59 -14.78 25.31
N LYS A 218 15.81 -15.16 25.73
CA LYS A 218 16.02 -16.18 26.77
C LYS A 218 15.37 -15.80 28.11
N LEU A 219 15.54 -14.56 28.55
CA LEU A 219 14.94 -14.07 29.80
C LEU A 219 13.41 -14.06 29.75
N ILE A 220 12.82 -13.63 28.61
CA ILE A 220 11.38 -13.68 28.37
C ILE A 220 10.88 -15.13 28.40
N LEU A 221 11.55 -16.05 27.70
CA LEU A 221 11.17 -17.48 27.68
C LEU A 221 11.25 -18.10 29.08
N GLN A 222 12.30 -17.77 29.85
CA GLN A 222 12.46 -18.27 31.21
C GLN A 222 11.35 -17.77 32.15
N LEU A 223 11.05 -16.46 32.13
CA LEU A 223 10.00 -15.88 32.98
C LEU A 223 8.58 -16.33 32.57
N SER A 224 8.35 -16.53 31.27
CA SER A 224 7.04 -16.90 30.72
C SER A 224 6.78 -18.41 30.68
N SER A 225 7.79 -19.24 31.01
CA SER A 225 7.65 -20.69 31.07
C SER A 225 6.55 -21.11 32.06
N GLY A 226 5.62 -21.94 31.58
CA GLY A 226 4.46 -22.39 32.36
C GLY A 226 3.39 -21.31 32.61
N LYS A 227 3.55 -20.09 32.09
CA LYS A 227 2.56 -19.01 32.24
C LYS A 227 1.49 -19.04 31.15
N SER A 228 0.35 -18.38 31.42
CA SER A 228 -0.73 -18.24 30.44
C SER A 228 -0.29 -17.37 29.27
N LEU A 229 -0.94 -17.50 28.10
CA LEU A 229 -0.63 -16.69 26.92
C LEU A 229 -0.75 -15.17 27.19
N ILE A 230 -1.72 -14.76 28.01
CA ILE A 230 -1.92 -13.36 28.41
C ILE A 230 -0.72 -12.86 29.21
N ASP A 231 -0.21 -13.65 30.16
CA ASP A 231 0.99 -13.30 30.91
C ASP A 231 2.19 -13.15 29.98
N ARG A 232 2.38 -14.08 29.03
CA ARG A 232 3.52 -14.03 28.10
C ARG A 232 3.44 -12.77 27.23
N ALA A 233 2.27 -12.48 26.69
CA ALA A 233 2.04 -11.28 25.88
C ALA A 233 2.29 -10.00 26.69
N TRP A 234 1.83 -9.96 27.94
CA TRP A 234 2.03 -8.81 28.82
C TRP A 234 3.51 -8.63 29.20
N ILE A 235 4.27 -9.70 29.48
CA ILE A 235 5.71 -9.64 29.78
C ILE A 235 6.47 -9.02 28.61
N VAL A 236 6.19 -9.48 27.37
CA VAL A 236 6.80 -8.94 26.15
C VAL A 236 6.45 -7.46 25.98
N PHE A 237 5.16 -7.12 26.08
CA PHE A 237 4.67 -5.75 25.98
C PHE A 237 5.33 -4.83 27.01
N TYR A 238 5.38 -5.26 28.28
CA TYR A 238 5.97 -4.47 29.35
C TYR A 238 7.45 -4.23 29.10
N TRP A 239 8.22 -5.27 28.73
CA TRP A 239 9.64 -5.11 28.39
C TRP A 239 9.84 -4.10 27.26
N VAL A 240 9.08 -4.22 26.16
CA VAL A 240 9.11 -3.26 25.04
C VAL A 240 8.85 -1.84 25.54
N SER A 241 7.80 -1.64 26.35
CA SER A 241 7.42 -0.32 26.85
C SER A 241 8.46 0.36 27.74
N GLN A 242 9.29 -0.42 28.44
CA GLN A 242 10.31 0.10 29.36
C GLN A 242 11.68 0.30 28.69
N ASN A 243 11.98 -0.48 27.64
CA ASN A 243 13.32 -0.55 27.06
C ASN A 243 13.42 0.06 25.67
N ILE A 244 12.29 0.33 25.01
CA ILE A 244 12.25 1.03 23.73
C ILE A 244 11.69 2.42 23.99
N GLN A 245 12.57 3.42 23.92
CA GLN A 245 12.15 4.82 24.03
C GLN A 245 11.30 5.16 22.81
N TYR A 246 10.04 5.53 23.06
CA TYR A 246 9.21 6.15 22.05
C TYR A 246 9.73 7.57 21.83
N ASP A 247 10.00 7.93 20.58
CA ASP A 247 10.30 9.31 20.21
C ASP A 247 9.00 10.14 20.22
N VAL A 248 8.52 10.38 21.44
CA VAL A 248 7.34 11.17 21.71
C VAL A 248 7.56 12.63 21.31
N ASP A 249 8.79 13.13 21.40
CA ASP A 249 9.10 14.50 21.01
C ASP A 249 8.92 14.70 19.50
N ALA A 250 9.43 13.79 18.66
CA ALA A 250 9.20 13.86 17.22
C ALA A 250 7.70 13.72 16.88
N TYR A 251 7.01 12.76 17.51
CA TYR A 251 5.59 12.51 17.23
C TYR A 251 4.68 13.67 17.67
N PHE A 252 4.88 14.23 18.87
CA PHE A 252 4.10 15.35 19.40
C PHE A 252 4.59 16.72 18.93
N SER A 253 5.77 16.83 18.30
CA SER A 253 6.30 18.12 17.83
C SER A 253 5.41 18.84 16.83
N VAL A 254 4.44 18.15 16.21
CA VAL A 254 3.56 18.71 15.17
C VAL A 254 2.08 18.62 15.51
N ASP A 255 1.71 18.21 16.74
CA ASP A 255 0.32 18.08 17.22
C ASP A 255 -0.60 17.36 16.23
N LEU A 256 -0.16 16.21 15.73
CA LEU A 256 -0.79 15.50 14.63
C LEU A 256 -1.74 14.40 15.12
N ASP A 257 -2.97 14.45 14.62
CA ASP A 257 -4.01 13.44 14.85
C ASP A 257 -4.20 12.57 13.61
N ILE A 258 -4.03 11.25 13.76
CA ILE A 258 -4.32 10.28 12.69
C ILE A 258 -5.82 9.99 12.71
N ILE A 259 -6.54 10.47 11.69
CA ILE A 259 -7.98 10.23 11.53
C ILE A 259 -8.23 8.91 10.80
N TYR A 260 -7.37 8.57 9.84
CA TYR A 260 -7.40 7.29 9.13
C TYR A 260 -6.00 6.90 8.65
N PRO A 261 -5.53 5.65 8.84
CA PRO A 261 -6.21 4.56 9.56
C PRO A 261 -6.07 4.73 11.09
N GLN A 262 -7.19 4.93 11.79
CA GLN A 262 -7.17 5.12 13.24
C GLN A 262 -6.75 3.80 13.93
N HIS A 263 -5.84 3.88 14.89
CA HIS A 263 -5.39 2.74 15.71
C HIS A 263 -4.78 1.56 14.93
N SER A 264 -4.27 1.81 13.73
CA SER A 264 -3.66 0.78 12.89
C SER A 264 -2.37 1.29 12.28
N SER A 265 -1.36 0.42 12.24
CA SER A 265 -0.14 0.64 11.44
C SER A 265 -0.35 0.28 9.97
N MET A 266 -1.50 -0.29 9.61
CA MET A 266 -1.85 -0.71 8.25
C MET A 266 -2.98 0.16 7.68
N THR A 267 -2.79 0.63 6.45
CA THR A 267 -3.82 1.29 5.64
C THR A 267 -4.51 0.27 4.72
N MET A 268 -5.80 0.47 4.44
CA MET A 268 -6.53 -0.37 3.49
C MET A 268 -6.29 0.07 2.04
N PHE A 269 -6.05 -0.90 1.17
CA PHE A 269 -6.03 -0.68 -0.27
C PHE A 269 -7.45 -0.73 -0.84
N ASN A 270 -7.87 0.30 -1.57
CA ASN A 270 -9.13 0.30 -2.29
C ASN A 270 -8.89 -0.08 -3.76
N SER A 271 -9.12 -1.36 -4.08
CA SER A 271 -8.91 -1.93 -5.42
C SER A 271 -9.80 -1.30 -6.49
N SER A 272 -10.98 -0.80 -6.16
CA SER A 272 -11.91 -0.19 -7.13
C SER A 272 -11.37 1.10 -7.75
N ILE A 273 -10.57 1.86 -6.99
CA ILE A 273 -10.00 3.15 -7.40
C ILE A 273 -8.47 3.13 -7.50
N GLY A 274 -7.86 1.99 -7.17
CA GLY A 274 -6.43 1.74 -7.26
C GLY A 274 -5.59 2.62 -6.32
N LEU A 275 -6.10 2.94 -5.13
CA LEU A 275 -5.39 3.80 -4.19
C LEU A 275 -5.63 3.42 -2.72
N ALA A 276 -4.73 3.90 -1.87
CA ALA A 276 -4.87 3.94 -0.42
C ALA A 276 -4.93 5.40 0.04
N GLU A 277 -5.58 5.63 1.18
CA GLU A 277 -5.77 6.96 1.76
C GLU A 277 -5.28 6.98 3.20
N VAL A 278 -4.62 8.07 3.60
CA VAL A 278 -4.33 8.41 4.99
C VAL A 278 -4.90 9.81 5.23
N LEU A 279 -5.69 9.97 6.30
CA LEU A 279 -6.30 11.23 6.70
C LEU A 279 -5.69 11.71 8.00
N LEU A 280 -5.18 12.94 8.00
CA LEU A 280 -4.50 13.53 9.13
C LEU A 280 -5.15 14.87 9.48
N ARG A 281 -5.23 15.18 10.77
CA ARG A 281 -5.52 16.52 11.27
C ARG A 281 -4.25 17.06 11.93
N ALA A 282 -3.98 18.33 11.70
CA ALA A 282 -2.81 19.00 12.24
C ALA A 282 -3.08 20.51 12.35
N PRO A 283 -2.27 21.25 13.14
CA PRO A 283 -2.31 22.69 13.20
C PRO A 283 -2.22 23.36 11.83
N SER A 284 -2.74 24.58 11.74
CA SER A 284 -2.84 25.32 10.49
C SER A 284 -1.49 25.67 9.85
N ASN A 285 -0.40 25.65 10.63
CA ASN A 285 0.97 25.93 10.20
C ASN A 285 1.78 24.67 9.84
N THR A 286 1.18 23.48 9.88
CA THR A 286 1.85 22.24 9.49
C THR A 286 1.80 22.07 7.97
N VAL A 287 2.93 21.65 7.39
CA VAL A 287 3.07 21.26 5.99
C VAL A 287 3.45 19.80 5.91
N PHE A 288 2.97 19.15 4.86
CA PHE A 288 3.14 17.72 4.67
C PHE A 288 3.79 17.41 3.33
N SER A 289 4.53 16.31 3.30
CA SER A 289 4.91 15.60 2.09
C SER A 289 4.75 14.10 2.34
N SER A 290 4.65 13.30 1.29
CA SER A 290 4.53 11.85 1.46
C SER A 290 5.23 11.10 0.34
N ARG A 291 5.56 9.83 0.61
CA ARG A 291 6.12 8.90 -0.38
C ARG A 291 5.61 7.48 -0.13
N ILE A 292 5.65 6.66 -1.17
CA ILE A 292 5.37 5.22 -1.12
C ILE A 292 6.60 4.45 -1.62
N GLU A 293 6.96 3.40 -0.89
CA GLU A 293 8.09 2.53 -1.16
C GLU A 293 7.62 1.08 -1.22
N GLN A 294 8.10 0.30 -2.19
CA GLN A 294 7.88 -1.14 -2.30
C GLN A 294 9.15 -1.89 -1.87
N ASN A 295 8.99 -2.97 -1.09
CA ASN A 295 10.11 -3.80 -0.61
C ASN A 295 11.26 -2.98 0.01
N GLU A 296 10.89 -1.97 0.82
CA GLU A 296 11.80 -1.10 1.60
C GLU A 296 12.83 -0.28 0.79
N SER A 297 12.82 -0.33 -0.54
CA SER A 297 13.89 0.26 -1.36
C SER A 297 13.42 0.90 -2.66
N GLU A 298 12.36 0.40 -3.29
CA GLU A 298 11.87 0.94 -4.55
C GLU A 298 10.90 2.10 -4.30
N LYS A 299 11.39 3.34 -4.49
CA LYS A 299 10.54 4.54 -4.44
C LYS A 299 9.66 4.63 -5.68
N ILE A 300 8.34 4.68 -5.47
CA ILE A 300 7.39 4.87 -6.56
C ILE A 300 7.28 6.36 -6.88
N GLN A 301 7.90 6.79 -7.99
CA GLN A 301 7.77 8.16 -8.47
C GLN A 301 6.31 8.49 -8.80
N ALA A 302 5.87 9.68 -8.35
CA ALA A 302 4.49 10.13 -8.49
C ALA A 302 3.46 9.14 -7.91
N GLY A 303 3.89 8.29 -6.96
CA GLY A 303 3.03 7.33 -6.28
C GLY A 303 2.26 7.91 -5.10
N SER A 304 2.48 9.18 -4.75
CA SER A 304 1.81 9.84 -3.63
C SER A 304 1.37 11.27 -3.95
N LEU A 305 0.28 11.71 -3.33
CA LEU A 305 -0.24 13.07 -3.39
C LEU A 305 -0.69 13.51 -2.00
N VAL A 306 -0.34 14.73 -1.61
CA VAL A 306 -0.80 15.34 -0.36
C VAL A 306 -1.57 16.60 -0.69
N GLN A 307 -2.80 16.70 -0.21
CA GLN A 307 -3.66 17.86 -0.42
C GLN A 307 -4.50 18.17 0.82
N TYR A 308 -5.00 19.41 0.93
CA TYR A 308 -5.79 19.83 2.09
C TYR A 308 -7.26 19.95 1.74
N ASP A 309 -8.09 19.10 2.34
CA ASP A 309 -9.54 19.16 2.22
C ASP A 309 -10.10 20.16 3.22
N ALA A 310 -10.32 21.39 2.74
CA ALA A 310 -10.87 22.47 3.56
C ALA A 310 -12.32 22.22 4.02
N GLY A 311 -13.09 21.33 3.35
CA GLY A 311 -14.45 20.99 3.77
C GLY A 311 -14.47 20.08 5.00
N ARG A 312 -13.47 19.20 5.12
CA ARG A 312 -13.28 18.31 6.29
C ARG A 312 -12.29 18.86 7.32
N GLU A 313 -11.54 19.90 6.95
CA GLU A 313 -10.38 20.41 7.69
C GLU A 313 -9.30 19.34 7.92
N LEU A 314 -9.07 18.49 6.91
CA LEU A 314 -8.15 17.36 6.97
C LEU A 314 -7.11 17.43 5.87
N TRP A 315 -5.91 16.95 6.17
CA TRP A 315 -4.93 16.59 5.18
C TRP A 315 -5.24 15.21 4.62
N GLN A 316 -5.36 15.12 3.30
CA GLN A 316 -5.58 13.89 2.56
C GLN A 316 -4.28 13.48 1.88
N CYS A 317 -3.71 12.36 2.31
CA CYS A 317 -2.54 11.73 1.72
C CYS A 317 -3.01 10.52 0.89
N LEU A 318 -2.90 10.60 -0.42
CA LEU A 318 -3.27 9.54 -1.35
C LEU A 318 -2.03 8.79 -1.82
N PHE A 319 -2.14 7.48 -1.97
CA PHE A 319 -1.05 6.61 -2.40
C PHE A 319 -1.53 5.65 -3.49
N ALA A 320 -0.78 5.57 -4.59
CA ALA A 320 -1.05 4.76 -5.77
C ALA A 320 0.08 3.74 -5.95
N PRO A 321 -0.09 2.49 -5.46
CA PRO A 321 0.88 1.43 -5.70
C PRO A 321 0.90 1.07 -7.19
N ARG A 322 2.05 0.60 -7.70
CA ARG A 322 2.18 0.13 -9.10
C ARG A 322 2.02 -1.38 -9.23
N ARG A 323 2.32 -2.13 -8.17
CA ARG A 323 2.32 -3.59 -8.14
C ARG A 323 1.74 -4.10 -6.84
N GLY A 324 1.30 -5.35 -6.84
CA GLY A 324 0.94 -6.09 -5.65
C GLY A 324 2.08 -6.27 -4.65
N GLY A 325 1.73 -6.68 -3.42
CA GLY A 325 2.67 -6.92 -2.33
C GLY A 325 2.59 -5.89 -1.20
N LEU A 326 3.59 -5.91 -0.32
CA LEU A 326 3.68 -5.02 0.82
C LEU A 326 4.38 -3.72 0.43
N HIS A 327 3.75 -2.59 0.77
CA HIS A 327 4.28 -1.25 0.58
C HIS A 327 4.40 -0.53 1.92
N THR A 328 5.35 0.41 1.99
CA THR A 328 5.53 1.33 3.11
C THR A 328 5.13 2.73 2.66
N LEU A 329 4.16 3.32 3.35
CA LEU A 329 3.69 4.68 3.15
C LEU A 329 4.35 5.55 4.21
N THR A 330 5.12 6.57 3.81
CA THR A 330 5.71 7.52 4.75
C THR A 330 5.11 8.89 4.54
N VAL A 331 4.58 9.50 5.60
CA VAL A 331 4.15 10.90 5.63
C VAL A 331 5.13 11.68 6.48
N PHE A 332 5.69 12.76 5.92
CA PHE A 332 6.59 13.68 6.61
C PHE A 332 5.83 14.95 6.98
N ALA A 333 6.03 15.43 8.20
CA ALA A 333 5.46 16.67 8.69
C ALA A 333 6.57 17.66 9.05
N GLY A 334 6.33 18.93 8.75
CA GLY A 334 7.17 20.04 9.15
C GLY A 334 6.30 21.24 9.52
N ARG A 335 6.84 22.18 10.29
CA ARG A 335 6.19 23.47 10.54
C ARG A 335 6.63 24.48 9.51
N ASN A 336 5.68 25.22 8.97
CA ASN A 336 5.96 26.36 8.11
C ASN A 336 6.45 27.53 8.98
N THR A 337 7.76 27.73 9.07
CA THR A 337 8.39 28.85 9.77
C THR A 337 8.45 30.06 8.83
N THR A 338 7.30 30.70 8.62
CA THR A 338 7.15 31.89 7.77
C THR A 338 8.00 33.09 8.19
N THR A 339 8.71 33.03 9.33
CA THR A 339 9.50 34.11 9.91
C THR A 339 10.97 34.15 9.49
N ALA A 340 11.51 33.12 8.82
CA ALA A 340 12.90 33.13 8.38
C ALA A 340 13.04 33.87 7.04
N LYS A 341 13.21 35.20 7.10
CA LYS A 341 13.58 36.01 5.94
C LYS A 341 14.94 35.52 5.37
N HIS A 342 14.91 35.08 4.12
CA HIS A 342 16.01 35.09 3.14
C HIS A 342 17.10 34.02 3.12
N GLU A 343 17.13 33.04 4.02
CA GLU A 343 17.90 31.83 3.73
C GLU A 343 16.98 30.79 3.11
N ALA A 344 17.44 30.09 2.07
CA ALA A 344 16.78 28.92 1.52
C ALA A 344 16.77 27.84 2.61
N SER A 345 15.93 28.04 3.61
CA SER A 345 15.83 27.21 4.79
C SER A 345 15.24 25.91 4.31
N LYS A 346 16.11 24.93 4.12
CA LYS A 346 15.80 23.52 4.03
C LYS A 346 14.65 23.25 5.00
N THR A 347 13.45 22.98 4.48
CA THR A 347 12.31 22.60 5.29
C THR A 347 12.71 21.34 6.04
N SER A 348 13.05 21.49 7.33
CA SER A 348 13.38 20.35 8.17
C SER A 348 12.07 19.68 8.52
N TYR A 349 11.77 18.57 7.85
CA TYR A 349 10.74 17.67 8.33
C TYR A 349 11.22 17.09 9.66
N SER A 350 10.52 17.43 10.75
CA SER A 350 10.88 17.03 12.11
C SER A 350 10.23 15.72 12.53
N ALA A 351 9.17 15.32 11.83
CA ALA A 351 8.41 14.13 12.14
C ALA A 351 8.09 13.32 10.89
N SER A 352 8.06 12.00 11.04
CA SER A 352 7.52 11.09 10.02
C SER A 352 6.63 10.04 10.67
N ILE A 353 5.61 9.62 9.91
CA ILE A 353 4.71 8.53 10.29
C ILE A 353 4.74 7.52 9.15
N GLN A 354 4.84 6.25 9.51
CA GLN A 354 4.85 5.15 8.55
C GLN A 354 3.64 4.24 8.72
N PHE A 355 3.07 3.84 7.59
CA PHE A 355 2.01 2.85 7.51
C PHE A 355 2.42 1.73 6.55
N GLY A 356 2.07 0.49 6.86
CA GLY A 356 2.09 -0.60 5.91
C GLY A 356 0.84 -0.57 5.02
N LEU A 357 0.97 -1.09 3.81
CA LEU A 357 -0.12 -1.25 2.87
C LEU A 357 0.02 -2.60 2.16
N GLN A 358 -0.92 -3.50 2.40
CA GLN A 358 -0.98 -4.78 1.69
C GLN A 358 -1.83 -4.61 0.42
N VAL A 359 -1.22 -4.85 -0.73
CA VAL A 359 -1.87 -4.81 -2.04
C VAL A 359 -1.99 -6.24 -2.59
N PRO A 360 -3.13 -6.64 -3.20
CA PRO A 360 -3.27 -7.95 -3.84
C PRO A 360 -2.13 -8.22 -4.82
N THR A 361 -1.57 -9.43 -4.81
CA THR A 361 -0.36 -9.78 -5.57
C THR A 361 -0.55 -9.72 -7.09
N ASP A 362 -1.77 -9.89 -7.56
CA ASP A 362 -2.20 -9.78 -8.95
C ASP A 362 -2.47 -8.34 -9.41
N PHE A 363 -2.42 -7.36 -8.49
CA PHE A 363 -2.67 -5.97 -8.83
C PHE A 363 -1.54 -5.37 -9.67
N MET A 364 -1.92 -4.79 -10.82
CA MET A 364 -1.05 -4.02 -11.71
C MET A 364 -1.64 -2.62 -11.92
N GLY A 365 -1.12 -1.64 -11.20
CA GLY A 365 -1.60 -0.27 -11.21
C GLY A 365 -0.85 0.60 -12.21
N THR A 366 -1.59 1.34 -13.04
CA THR A 366 -1.04 2.39 -13.92
C THR A 366 -1.20 3.80 -13.36
N LYS A 367 -2.01 3.95 -12.31
CA LYS A 367 -2.35 5.23 -11.73
C LYS A 367 -1.12 5.91 -11.14
N THR A 368 -0.96 7.18 -11.47
CA THR A 368 0.05 8.06 -10.87
C THR A 368 -0.60 9.39 -10.53
N PHE A 369 0.03 10.21 -9.70
CA PHE A 369 -0.47 11.53 -9.33
C PHE A 369 0.34 12.65 -10.00
N PRO A 370 -0.24 13.87 -10.12
CA PRO A 370 0.53 15.03 -10.52
C PRO A 370 1.68 15.29 -9.57
N ILE A 371 2.82 15.72 -10.11
CA ILE A 371 3.94 16.16 -9.29
C ILE A 371 3.58 17.52 -8.71
N THR A 372 3.56 17.64 -7.38
CA THR A 372 3.27 18.89 -6.67
C THR A 372 4.57 19.57 -6.24
N TYR A 373 4.56 20.91 -6.22
CA TYR A 373 5.65 21.74 -5.69
C TYR A 373 5.33 22.18 -4.25
N GLY A 374 6.32 22.65 -3.50
CA GLY A 374 6.15 23.03 -2.08
C GLY A 374 5.01 24.03 -1.84
N LEU A 375 4.85 25.01 -2.73
CA LEU A 375 3.75 25.98 -2.65
C LEU A 375 2.36 25.35 -2.74
N PHE A 376 2.20 24.18 -3.35
CA PHE A 376 0.92 23.48 -3.38
C PHE A 376 0.45 23.08 -1.97
N THR A 377 1.35 22.49 -1.18
CA THR A 377 1.02 22.08 0.18
C THR A 377 1.04 23.27 1.14
N GLU A 378 1.99 24.19 1.01
CA GLU A 378 2.04 25.42 1.82
C GLU A 378 0.77 26.27 1.69
N ARG A 379 0.18 26.33 0.48
CA ARG A 379 -1.07 27.06 0.21
C ARG A 379 -2.32 26.21 0.37
N LYS A 380 -2.20 24.97 0.87
CA LYS A 380 -3.33 24.07 1.14
C LYS A 380 -4.22 23.86 -0.10
N CYS A 381 -3.58 23.69 -1.25
CA CYS A 381 -4.28 23.44 -2.51
C CYS A 381 -4.96 22.06 -2.50
N TYR A 382 -5.96 21.90 -3.36
CA TYR A 382 -6.71 20.66 -3.51
C TYR A 382 -7.10 20.42 -4.97
N ILE A 383 -6.84 19.23 -5.51
CA ILE A 383 -7.22 18.85 -6.88
C ILE A 383 -8.52 18.05 -6.81
N PHE A 384 -9.57 18.54 -7.48
CA PHE A 384 -10.81 17.80 -7.64
C PHE A 384 -10.70 16.82 -8.82
N GLU A 385 -10.22 17.30 -9.98
CA GLU A 385 -10.00 16.48 -11.18
C GLU A 385 -9.09 17.18 -12.20
N PRO A 386 -8.36 16.42 -13.03
CA PRO A 386 -8.13 14.97 -12.92
C PRO A 386 -7.08 14.64 -11.84
N LEU A 387 -7.34 13.63 -11.01
CA LEU A 387 -6.35 13.15 -10.04
C LEU A 387 -5.29 12.21 -10.65
N ASP A 388 -5.59 11.59 -11.78
CA ASP A 388 -4.61 10.74 -12.49
C ASP A 388 -3.66 11.63 -13.31
N ALA A 389 -2.36 11.44 -13.14
CA ALA A 389 -1.35 12.13 -13.93
C ALA A 389 -1.34 11.68 -15.40
N THR A 390 -1.87 10.49 -15.70
CA THR A 390 -1.88 9.93 -17.04
C THR A 390 -3.01 10.54 -17.88
N LEU A 391 -2.75 11.70 -18.49
CA LEU A 391 -3.70 12.33 -19.41
C LEU A 391 -3.45 11.86 -20.84
N LYS A 392 -4.51 11.52 -21.58
CA LYS A 392 -4.39 11.06 -22.97
C LYS A 392 -4.13 12.26 -23.90
N PRO A 393 -3.01 12.33 -24.65
CA PRO A 393 -2.76 13.40 -25.60
C PRO A 393 -3.91 13.57 -26.61
N GLY A 394 -4.29 14.82 -26.89
CA GLY A 394 -5.38 15.18 -27.80
C GLY A 394 -6.80 15.04 -27.22
N SER A 395 -6.96 14.47 -26.02
CA SER A 395 -8.25 14.44 -25.32
C SER A 395 -8.58 15.82 -24.72
N THR A 396 -9.87 16.12 -24.55
CA THR A 396 -10.30 17.31 -23.80
C THR A 396 -10.55 16.90 -22.36
N VAL A 397 -9.94 17.61 -21.42
CA VAL A 397 -10.10 17.36 -19.98
C VAL A 397 -10.45 18.65 -19.25
N THR A 398 -11.16 18.52 -18.12
CA THR A 398 -11.42 19.63 -17.20
C THR A 398 -10.40 19.58 -16.06
N MET A 399 -9.60 20.63 -15.92
CA MET A 399 -8.84 20.88 -14.70
C MET A 399 -9.73 21.60 -13.71
N HIS A 400 -9.90 21.06 -12.51
CA HIS A 400 -10.68 21.63 -11.44
C HIS A 400 -9.92 21.49 -10.12
N CYS A 401 -9.53 22.61 -9.52
CA CYS A 401 -8.80 22.63 -8.26
C CYS A 401 -9.13 23.87 -7.42
N ARG A 402 -8.85 23.79 -6.12
CA ARG A 402 -8.89 24.91 -5.18
C ARG A 402 -7.47 25.40 -4.92
N ILE A 403 -7.27 26.70 -5.01
CA ILE A 403 -5.98 27.40 -4.84
C ILE A 403 -6.18 28.58 -3.87
N PRO A 404 -6.16 28.34 -2.54
CA PRO A 404 -6.45 29.38 -1.55
C PRO A 404 -5.53 30.61 -1.65
N GLY A 405 -6.13 31.80 -1.68
CA GLY A 405 -5.40 33.08 -1.66
C GLY A 405 -4.79 33.50 -3.01
N ALA A 406 -4.95 32.69 -4.06
CA ALA A 406 -4.60 33.09 -5.41
C ALA A 406 -5.66 34.04 -5.98
N HIS A 407 -5.23 35.02 -6.78
CA HIS A 407 -6.15 35.91 -7.47
C HIS A 407 -6.40 35.49 -8.92
N CYS A 408 -5.39 34.90 -9.56
CA CYS A 408 -5.52 34.31 -10.88
C CYS A 408 -4.64 33.07 -11.02
N ALA A 409 -4.96 32.25 -12.03
CA ALA A 409 -4.18 31.08 -12.38
C ALA A 409 -4.05 30.95 -13.90
N ARG A 410 -3.01 30.23 -14.33
CA ARG A 410 -2.70 29.97 -15.73
C ARG A 410 -2.24 28.54 -15.93
N LEU A 411 -2.62 27.97 -17.07
CA LEU A 411 -2.07 26.70 -17.55
C LEU A 411 -0.98 26.97 -18.58
N MET A 412 0.11 26.19 -18.49
CA MET A 412 1.14 26.10 -19.52
C MET A 412 1.07 24.72 -20.17
N LEU A 413 0.86 24.68 -21.48
CA LEU A 413 0.70 23.47 -22.30
C LEU A 413 1.89 23.35 -23.27
N ASP A 414 2.79 22.39 -23.06
CA ASP A 414 4.03 22.24 -23.84
C ASP A 414 4.81 23.57 -24.02
N GLY A 415 4.89 24.38 -22.97
CA GLY A 415 5.54 25.70 -22.97
C GLY A 415 4.68 26.87 -23.47
N ASN A 416 3.46 26.61 -23.95
CA ASN A 416 2.55 27.66 -24.40
C ASN A 416 1.58 28.05 -23.28
N TRP A 417 1.56 29.34 -22.94
CA TRP A 417 0.64 29.86 -21.93
C TRP A 417 -0.77 30.01 -22.48
N LEU A 418 -1.76 29.49 -21.73
CA LEU A 418 -3.15 29.85 -21.94
C LEU A 418 -3.45 31.22 -21.32
N SER A 419 -4.59 31.80 -21.73
CA SER A 419 -5.11 33.03 -21.13
C SER A 419 -5.26 32.90 -19.62
N GLU A 420 -5.21 34.00 -18.91
CA GLU A 420 -5.46 34.03 -17.47
C GLU A 420 -6.91 33.70 -17.12
N ASP A 421 -7.10 32.98 -16.01
CA ASP A 421 -8.40 32.80 -15.37
C ASP A 421 -8.40 33.50 -14.01
N ILE A 422 -9.32 34.45 -13.83
CA ILE A 422 -9.57 35.09 -12.53
C ILE A 422 -10.34 34.09 -11.67
N LEU A 423 -9.78 33.80 -10.49
CA LEU A 423 -10.35 32.81 -9.57
C LEU A 423 -11.54 33.39 -8.82
N LYS A 424 -12.63 32.63 -8.75
CA LYS A 424 -13.79 32.90 -7.89
C LYS A 424 -13.80 31.89 -6.76
N ASP A 425 -13.90 32.36 -5.53
CA ASP A 425 -13.91 31.51 -4.32
C ASP A 425 -12.71 30.54 -4.23
N ASP A 426 -11.53 31.00 -4.66
CA ASP A 426 -10.30 30.21 -4.77
C ASP A 426 -10.41 29.00 -5.74
N ILE A 427 -11.44 28.91 -6.58
CA ILE A 427 -11.65 27.79 -7.50
C ILE A 427 -11.13 28.12 -8.90
N PHE A 428 -10.25 27.25 -9.39
CA PHE A 428 -9.87 27.18 -10.80
C PHE A 428 -10.66 26.06 -11.48
N LYS A 429 -11.33 26.37 -12.59
CA LYS A 429 -11.98 25.35 -13.42
C LYS A 429 -11.86 25.71 -14.90
N ARG A 430 -11.15 24.87 -15.67
CA ARG A 430 -10.94 25.10 -17.11
C ARG A 430 -10.85 23.82 -17.91
N GLN A 431 -11.50 23.81 -19.07
CA GLN A 431 -11.31 22.77 -20.08
C GLN A 431 -10.17 23.12 -21.04
N PHE A 432 -9.38 22.13 -21.42
CA PHE A 432 -8.32 22.28 -22.40
C PHE A 432 -8.04 20.94 -23.12
N THR A 433 -7.44 21.02 -24.29
CA THR A 433 -6.95 19.85 -25.02
C THR A 433 -5.57 19.45 -24.49
N VAL A 434 -5.45 18.22 -24.02
CA VAL A 434 -4.20 17.67 -23.46
C VAL A 434 -3.10 17.72 -24.52
N PRO A 435 -1.96 18.36 -24.25
CA PRO A 435 -0.86 18.48 -25.19
C PRO A 435 -0.06 17.15 -25.26
N ARG A 436 1.16 17.16 -25.82
CA ARG A 436 1.93 15.91 -25.98
C ARG A 436 2.92 15.65 -24.86
N ARG A 437 3.43 16.68 -24.18
CA ARG A 437 4.56 16.53 -23.24
C ARG A 437 4.15 16.82 -21.81
N GLU A 438 3.57 17.99 -21.55
CA GLU A 438 3.32 18.42 -20.19
C GLU A 438 2.20 19.44 -20.04
N VAL A 439 1.56 19.40 -18.87
CA VAL A 439 0.62 20.40 -18.39
C VAL A 439 1.13 20.91 -17.06
N MET A 440 1.30 22.22 -16.91
CA MET A 440 1.72 22.84 -15.65
C MET A 440 0.71 23.87 -15.19
N MET A 441 0.40 23.83 -13.89
CA MET A 441 -0.46 24.80 -13.22
C MET A 441 0.38 25.85 -12.53
N TYR A 442 0.05 27.11 -12.78
CA TYR A 442 0.64 28.26 -12.11
C TYR A 442 -0.43 29.13 -11.48
N ALA A 443 -0.10 29.76 -10.36
CA ALA A 443 -0.96 30.72 -9.70
C ALA A 443 -0.20 31.98 -9.27
N GLN A 444 -0.94 33.07 -9.19
CA GLN A 444 -0.46 34.37 -8.71
C GLN A 444 -1.20 34.69 -7.41
N PHE A 445 -0.46 34.95 -6.34
CA PHE A 445 -1.00 35.15 -4.99
C PHE A 445 -1.06 36.63 -4.62
N ARG A 446 -2.10 37.04 -3.88
CA ARG A 446 -2.32 38.47 -3.52
C ARG A 446 -1.28 39.02 -2.54
N ASP A 447 -0.71 38.14 -1.73
CA ASP A 447 0.22 38.46 -0.65
C ASP A 447 1.70 38.30 -1.05
N ALA A 448 1.98 37.91 -2.30
CA ALA A 448 3.34 37.86 -2.80
C ALA A 448 3.91 39.29 -2.91
N ARG A 449 5.15 39.50 -2.41
CA ARG A 449 5.84 40.80 -2.52
C ARG A 449 5.93 41.29 -3.97
N ASP A 450 5.98 40.34 -4.89
CA ASP A 450 5.83 40.57 -6.31
C ASP A 450 4.49 40.00 -6.76
N SER A 451 3.46 40.83 -6.72
CA SER A 451 2.12 40.45 -7.19
C SER A 451 2.08 40.11 -8.68
N SER A 452 3.19 40.31 -9.41
CA SER A 452 3.33 40.01 -10.84
C SER A 452 3.92 38.61 -11.12
N SER A 453 4.51 37.91 -10.14
CA SER A 453 5.16 36.63 -10.38
C SER A 453 4.20 35.43 -10.29
N TYR A 454 4.27 34.54 -11.27
CA TYR A 454 3.58 33.24 -11.23
C TYR A 454 4.43 32.18 -10.54
N HIS A 455 3.77 31.36 -9.73
CA HIS A 455 4.40 30.24 -9.05
C HIS A 455 3.82 28.91 -9.51
N GLY A 456 4.69 27.96 -9.84
CA GLY A 456 4.26 26.60 -10.20
C GLY A 456 3.67 25.88 -9.00
N LEU A 457 2.51 25.25 -9.19
CA LEU A 457 1.82 24.47 -8.16
C LEU A 457 1.94 22.97 -8.38
N PHE A 458 1.64 22.50 -9.58
CA PHE A 458 1.76 21.10 -9.94
C PHE A 458 1.94 20.89 -11.44
N LYS A 459 2.39 19.69 -11.80
CA LYS A 459 2.70 19.27 -13.16
C LYS A 459 2.20 17.87 -13.46
N TYR A 460 1.63 17.69 -14.64
CA TYR A 460 1.32 16.39 -15.24
C TYR A 460 2.42 16.04 -16.23
N LEU A 461 3.01 14.85 -16.10
CA LEU A 461 3.91 14.27 -17.09
C LEU A 461 3.11 13.34 -17.99
N LEU A 462 3.12 13.62 -19.30
CA LEU A 462 2.38 12.85 -20.27
C LEU A 462 3.30 11.77 -20.85
N ASN A 463 2.78 10.54 -20.94
CA ASN A 463 3.49 9.37 -21.47
C ASN A 463 3.38 9.27 -22.99
#